data_AF-A0A2H6HVL1-F1
#
_entry.id   AF-A0A2H6HVL1-F1
#
_cell.length_a   1.000
_cell.length_b   1.000
_cell.length_c   1.000
_cell.angle_alpha   90.00
_cell.angle_beta   90.00
_cell.angle_gamma   90.00
#
_symmetry.space_group_name_H-M   'P 1'
#
loop_
_entity.id
_entity.type
_entity.pdbx_description
1 polymer ?
#
loop_
_entity_poly.entity_id
_entity_poly.type
_entity_poly.pdbx_seq_one_letter_code
_entity_poly.pdbx_strand_id
1 'polypeptide(L)'
;MGDPSDPVRACTSCHRTDNHIVYFDNASEHAQWMSDNQYQMDDCYVCHKASENAAQSPEVEFGATCGTSEGCHDSDLGARACNTCHGEMDEDASVYENWAPDIGAHSTHLANSGPYATITCQACHTQPTTPEQAGHYNDSTPGTIEMNFSDPATAGGFEPEWNDETSTCSNVYCHFGNDMDWRLRNVEFTCESCHTYPPGGDHLPVDNCVLCHYTVVGPDGDDEDTFVDIVADHLHINGIVNVYGN
;
A
#
# COMPACT_ATOMS: atom_id res chain seq x y z
N MET A 1 -10.24 42.51 -25.04
CA MET A 1 -10.04 42.76 -23.59
C MET A 1 -10.77 41.64 -22.89
N GLY A 2 -10.05 40.82 -22.12
CA GLY A 2 -10.59 39.58 -21.54
C GLY A 2 -11.50 39.81 -20.34
N ASP A 3 -12.28 38.78 -20.01
CA ASP A 3 -13.27 38.78 -18.96
C ASP A 3 -12.64 39.05 -17.57
N PRO A 4 -13.07 40.10 -16.84
CA PRO A 4 -12.55 40.44 -15.52
C PRO A 4 -12.98 39.50 -14.38
N SER A 5 -13.84 38.51 -14.62
CA SER A 5 -14.11 37.45 -13.62
C SER A 5 -13.15 36.26 -13.68
N ASP A 6 -12.17 36.28 -14.58
CA ASP A 6 -11.13 35.25 -14.70
C ASP A 6 -10.01 35.48 -13.65
N PRO A 7 -9.90 34.63 -12.61
CA PRO A 7 -8.92 34.80 -11.53
C PRO A 7 -7.47 34.71 -12.03
N VAL A 8 -7.23 34.05 -13.17
CA VAL A 8 -5.90 33.97 -13.80
C VAL A 8 -5.45 35.32 -14.34
N ARG A 9 -6.39 36.14 -14.83
CA ARG A 9 -6.09 37.45 -15.42
C ARG A 9 -5.85 38.54 -14.37
N ALA A 10 -6.31 38.37 -13.14
CA ALA A 10 -6.08 39.33 -12.05
C ALA A 10 -4.58 39.52 -11.74
N CYS A 11 -3.77 38.46 -11.90
CA CYS A 11 -2.33 38.47 -11.66
C CYS A 11 -1.55 39.38 -12.62
N THR A 12 -2.04 39.52 -13.86
CA THR A 12 -1.40 40.34 -14.91
C THR A 12 -1.41 41.84 -14.63
N SER A 13 -2.19 42.27 -13.63
CA SER A 13 -2.23 43.66 -13.16
C SER A 13 -0.96 44.09 -12.41
N CYS A 14 -0.30 43.14 -11.72
CA CYS A 14 0.92 43.37 -10.94
C CYS A 14 2.15 42.65 -11.51
N HIS A 15 1.95 41.52 -12.21
CA HIS A 15 3.02 40.71 -12.77
C HIS A 15 2.94 40.72 -14.31
N ARG A 16 4.06 41.00 -14.99
CA ARG A 16 4.11 41.20 -16.45
C ARG A 16 4.34 39.91 -17.25
N THR A 17 4.38 38.76 -16.59
CA THR A 17 4.55 37.42 -17.15
C THR A 17 3.38 36.54 -16.74
N ASP A 18 3.06 35.52 -17.53
CA ASP A 18 2.13 34.47 -17.10
C ASP A 18 2.70 33.79 -15.85
N ASN A 19 2.03 33.92 -14.71
CA ASN A 19 2.50 33.35 -13.43
C ASN A 19 1.87 31.99 -13.14
N HIS A 20 0.97 31.50 -14.00
CA HIS A 20 0.74 30.06 -14.09
C HIS A 20 1.96 29.46 -14.78
N ILE A 21 2.91 29.02 -13.95
CA ILE A 21 4.12 28.34 -14.40
C ILE A 21 3.75 27.06 -15.18
N VAL A 22 2.58 26.48 -14.88
CA VAL A 22 2.06 25.29 -15.53
C VAL A 22 0.55 25.44 -15.71
N TYR A 23 0.06 25.12 -16.91
CA TYR A 23 -1.36 25.06 -17.25
C TYR A 23 -1.67 23.64 -17.71
N PHE A 24 -2.71 23.04 -17.13
CA PHE A 24 -3.15 21.68 -17.44
C PHE A 24 -4.49 21.72 -18.15
N ASP A 25 -4.61 21.08 -19.32
CA ASP A 25 -5.88 20.99 -20.04
C ASP A 25 -6.81 19.91 -19.48
N ASN A 26 -6.26 18.95 -18.71
CA ASN A 26 -7.01 17.84 -18.11
C ASN A 26 -6.29 17.20 -16.90
N ALA A 27 -7.00 16.30 -16.21
CA ALA A 27 -6.48 15.61 -15.03
C ALA A 27 -5.27 14.70 -15.32
N SER A 28 -5.18 14.10 -16.51
CA SER A 28 -4.05 13.24 -16.87
C SER A 28 -2.77 14.04 -17.08
N GLU A 29 -2.85 15.23 -17.68
CA GLU A 29 -1.70 16.14 -17.79
C GLU A 29 -1.22 16.64 -16.44
N HIS A 30 -2.16 16.95 -15.54
CA HIS A 30 -1.84 17.31 -14.16
C HIS A 30 -1.11 16.15 -13.46
N ALA A 31 -1.67 14.93 -13.49
CA ALA A 31 -1.06 13.76 -12.87
C ALA A 31 0.33 13.42 -13.45
N GLN A 32 0.50 13.52 -14.78
CA GLN A 32 1.79 13.28 -15.42
C GLN A 32 2.83 14.30 -14.99
N TRP A 33 2.47 15.59 -14.96
CA TRP A 33 3.39 16.63 -14.48
C TRP A 33 3.79 16.40 -13.03
N MET A 34 2.85 15.98 -12.18
CA MET A 34 3.13 15.62 -10.79
C MET A 34 4.19 14.52 -10.68
N SER A 35 4.05 13.45 -11.47
CA SER A 35 5.02 12.36 -11.53
C SER A 35 6.39 12.84 -12.05
N ASP A 36 6.40 13.60 -13.15
CA ASP A 36 7.62 14.13 -13.77
C ASP A 36 8.41 15.07 -12.83
N ASN A 37 7.71 15.73 -11.91
CA ASN A 37 8.28 16.65 -10.92
C ASN A 37 8.34 16.02 -9.52
N GLN A 38 8.28 14.69 -9.43
CA GLN A 38 8.53 13.93 -8.20
C GLN A 38 7.63 14.36 -7.04
N TYR A 39 6.38 14.71 -7.34
CA TYR A 39 5.40 15.15 -6.35
C TYR A 39 5.82 16.38 -5.52
N GLN A 40 6.82 17.15 -5.99
CA GLN A 40 7.25 18.37 -5.31
C GLN A 40 6.22 19.49 -5.51
N MET A 41 5.50 19.79 -4.44
CA MET A 41 4.37 20.74 -4.45
C MET A 41 4.67 22.11 -3.84
N ASP A 42 5.89 22.32 -3.33
CA ASP A 42 6.26 23.53 -2.60
C ASP A 42 6.03 24.80 -3.45
N ASP A 43 6.32 24.74 -4.75
CA ASP A 43 6.11 25.83 -5.70
C ASP A 43 4.60 26.09 -5.95
N CYS A 44 3.79 25.04 -5.96
CA CYS A 44 2.33 25.13 -6.10
C CYS A 44 1.71 25.77 -4.85
N TYR A 45 2.17 25.38 -3.65
CA TYR A 45 1.70 25.93 -2.36
C TYR A 45 2.06 27.40 -2.15
N VAL A 46 2.92 28.01 -2.96
CA VAL A 46 3.11 29.47 -2.94
C VAL A 46 1.80 30.18 -3.29
N CYS A 47 1.00 29.59 -4.18
CA CYS A 47 -0.26 30.16 -4.67
C CYS A 47 -1.49 29.36 -4.19
N HIS A 48 -1.41 28.02 -4.14
CA HIS A 48 -2.52 27.09 -3.93
C HIS A 48 -2.58 26.49 -2.50
N LYS A 49 -2.49 27.31 -1.45
CA LYS A 49 -2.52 26.79 -0.07
C LYS A 49 -3.89 26.21 0.29
N ALA A 50 -3.90 24.96 0.78
CA ALA A 50 -5.05 24.40 1.49
C ALA A 50 -5.23 25.14 2.82
N SER A 51 -6.44 25.66 3.08
CA SER A 51 -6.73 26.40 4.30
C SER A 51 -6.83 25.44 5.49
N GLU A 52 -5.71 25.11 6.14
CA GLU A 52 -5.76 24.24 7.33
C GLU A 52 -6.42 24.93 8.53
N ASN A 53 -6.65 26.26 8.48
CA ASN A 53 -7.53 26.98 9.40
C ASN A 53 -8.01 28.28 8.73
N ALA A 54 -9.28 28.36 8.32
CA ALA A 54 -9.90 29.53 7.69
C ALA A 54 -10.06 30.77 8.61
N ALA A 55 -9.24 30.90 9.65
CA ALA A 55 -9.30 32.02 10.59
C ALA A 55 -7.93 32.31 11.20
N GLN A 56 -6.97 32.82 10.42
CA GLN A 56 -5.93 33.81 10.82
C GLN A 56 -4.77 33.88 9.80
N SER A 57 -4.87 34.74 8.78
CA SER A 57 -3.88 35.78 8.37
C SER A 57 -4.09 36.20 6.89
N PRO A 58 -3.84 37.47 6.51
CA PRO A 58 -4.29 38.04 5.25
C PRO A 58 -3.14 38.24 4.26
N GLU A 59 -2.69 37.22 3.52
CA GLU A 59 -1.84 37.40 2.34
C GLU A 59 -1.96 36.20 1.38
N VAL A 60 -2.67 36.42 0.28
CA VAL A 60 -2.82 35.60 -0.95
C VAL A 60 -3.43 34.20 -0.78
N GLU A 61 -4.75 34.10 -1.00
CA GLU A 61 -5.48 32.88 -1.38
C GLU A 61 -5.60 32.82 -2.91
N PHE A 62 -5.07 31.79 -3.58
CA PHE A 62 -5.59 31.37 -4.89
C PHE A 62 -6.39 30.07 -4.74
N GLY A 63 -7.71 30.23 -4.73
CA GLY A 63 -8.72 29.21 -4.47
C GLY A 63 -8.90 28.15 -5.56
N ALA A 64 -7.86 27.37 -5.85
CA ALA A 64 -8.05 25.98 -6.22
C ALA A 64 -7.57 25.15 -5.02
N THR A 65 -8.51 24.78 -4.15
CA THR A 65 -8.25 23.76 -3.14
C THR A 65 -7.97 22.46 -3.89
N CYS A 66 -6.91 21.74 -3.52
CA CYS A 66 -6.65 20.44 -4.12
C CYS A 66 -7.86 19.50 -3.93
N GLY A 67 -8.58 19.62 -2.81
CA GLY A 67 -9.92 19.05 -2.67
C GLY A 67 -10.94 19.88 -3.41
N THR A 68 -11.43 19.42 -4.57
CA THR A 68 -12.50 20.10 -5.31
C THR A 68 -13.84 19.42 -5.05
N SER A 69 -14.93 20.20 -5.12
CA SER A 69 -16.32 19.71 -5.15
C SER A 69 -16.64 18.85 -6.39
N GLU A 70 -15.69 18.73 -7.32
CA GLU A 70 -15.76 17.93 -8.55
C GLU A 70 -15.26 16.49 -8.33
N GLY A 71 -14.80 16.13 -7.13
CA GLY A 71 -14.54 14.73 -6.74
C GLY A 71 -13.16 14.17 -7.09
N CYS A 72 -12.14 15.00 -7.36
CA CYS A 72 -10.82 14.50 -7.75
C CYS A 72 -9.91 14.13 -6.55
N HIS A 73 -10.02 14.84 -5.42
CA HIS A 73 -9.31 14.54 -4.17
C HIS A 73 -10.25 14.79 -2.98
N ASP A 74 -11.31 14.00 -2.90
CA ASP A 74 -12.45 14.22 -2.00
C ASP A 74 -12.29 13.63 -0.58
N SER A 75 -11.17 12.96 -0.31
CA SER A 75 -10.84 12.45 1.01
C SER A 75 -10.63 13.57 2.04
N ASP A 76 -10.72 13.23 3.33
CA ASP A 76 -10.45 14.16 4.45
C ASP A 76 -9.02 14.75 4.42
N LEU A 77 -8.07 14.06 3.78
CA LEU A 77 -6.68 14.53 3.60
C LEU A 77 -6.47 15.23 2.24
N GLY A 78 -7.50 15.34 1.40
CA GLY A 78 -7.42 15.94 0.07
C GLY A 78 -6.34 15.28 -0.79
N ALA A 79 -5.55 16.08 -1.51
CA ALA A 79 -4.43 15.58 -2.33
C ALA A 79 -3.25 15.02 -1.52
N ARG A 80 -3.29 15.09 -0.18
CA ARG A 80 -2.28 14.49 0.70
C ARG A 80 -2.68 13.10 1.17
N ALA A 81 -3.82 12.57 0.74
CA ALA A 81 -4.21 11.21 1.06
C ALA A 81 -3.29 10.21 0.36
N CYS A 82 -2.93 9.12 1.03
CA CYS A 82 -2.02 8.11 0.47
C CYS A 82 -2.53 7.55 -0.86
N ASN A 83 -3.84 7.31 -0.98
CA ASN A 83 -4.48 6.82 -2.21
C ASN A 83 -4.46 7.84 -3.37
N THR A 84 -4.09 9.10 -3.12
CA THR A 84 -3.88 10.08 -4.20
C THR A 84 -2.68 9.70 -5.07
N CYS A 85 -1.60 9.19 -4.47
CA CYS A 85 -0.39 8.78 -5.20
C CYS A 85 -0.32 7.25 -5.37
N HIS A 86 -0.76 6.50 -4.37
CA HIS A 86 -0.69 5.03 -4.35
C HIS A 86 -1.92 4.36 -4.97
N GLY A 87 -2.94 5.13 -5.37
CA GLY A 87 -4.21 4.60 -5.87
C GLY A 87 -5.03 3.90 -4.79
N GLU A 88 -6.12 3.26 -5.21
CA GLU A 88 -6.94 2.42 -4.33
C GLU A 88 -6.21 1.08 -4.07
N MET A 89 -5.54 1.00 -2.93
CA MET A 89 -4.60 -0.10 -2.59
C MET A 89 -5.27 -1.46 -2.38
N ASP A 90 -6.58 -1.46 -2.09
CA ASP A 90 -7.38 -2.66 -1.80
C ASP A 90 -8.21 -3.12 -3.01
N GLU A 91 -8.15 -2.39 -4.14
CA GLU A 91 -8.90 -2.76 -5.34
C GLU A 91 -8.21 -3.87 -6.16
N ASP A 92 -9.02 -4.60 -6.95
CA ASP A 92 -8.52 -5.64 -7.84
C ASP A 92 -7.59 -5.01 -8.91
N ALA A 93 -6.39 -5.58 -9.05
CA ALA A 93 -5.38 -5.21 -10.03
C ALA A 93 -5.88 -5.12 -11.49
N SER A 94 -7.00 -5.76 -11.82
CA SER A 94 -7.62 -5.69 -13.15
C SER A 94 -8.46 -4.44 -13.40
N VAL A 95 -8.73 -3.62 -12.39
CA VAL A 95 -9.62 -2.45 -12.51
C VAL A 95 -8.86 -1.21 -12.99
N TYR A 96 -7.56 -1.09 -12.68
CA TYR A 96 -6.75 0.05 -13.09
C TYR A 96 -5.37 -0.38 -13.58
N GLU A 97 -5.07 -0.08 -14.85
CA GLU A 97 -3.85 -0.55 -15.50
C GLU A 97 -2.59 0.26 -15.12
N ASN A 98 -2.59 1.12 -14.09
CA ASN A 98 -1.48 2.07 -13.95
C ASN A 98 -1.10 2.70 -12.60
N TRP A 99 -1.61 2.36 -11.39
CA TRP A 99 -1.10 3.03 -10.17
C TRP A 99 -0.68 2.05 -9.05
N ALA A 100 0.46 2.36 -8.41
CA ALA A 100 1.42 1.48 -7.68
C ALA A 100 2.17 0.48 -8.59
N PRO A 101 3.46 0.15 -8.33
CA PRO A 101 4.22 -0.77 -9.17
C PRO A 101 3.48 -2.12 -9.24
N ASP A 102 2.88 -2.38 -10.40
CA ASP A 102 2.06 -3.55 -10.75
C ASP A 102 1.23 -4.09 -9.58
N ILE A 103 -0.05 -3.66 -9.48
CA ILE A 103 -1.02 -4.05 -8.43
C ILE A 103 -1.02 -5.57 -8.14
N GLY A 104 -0.63 -6.40 -9.11
CA GLY A 104 0.02 -7.70 -8.90
C GLY A 104 -0.53 -8.51 -7.73
N ALA A 105 0.33 -8.85 -6.77
CA ALA A 105 -0.02 -9.54 -5.54
C ALA A 105 -0.39 -8.60 -4.37
N HIS A 106 -0.35 -7.27 -4.53
CA HIS A 106 -0.50 -6.32 -3.42
C HIS A 106 -1.83 -6.46 -2.69
N SER A 107 -2.95 -6.39 -3.43
CA SER A 107 -4.29 -6.52 -2.84
C SER A 107 -4.54 -7.92 -2.24
N THR A 108 -3.82 -8.94 -2.69
CA THR A 108 -3.90 -10.29 -2.09
C THR A 108 -3.33 -10.31 -0.68
N HIS A 109 -2.24 -9.59 -0.44
CA HIS A 109 -1.62 -9.50 0.89
C HIS A 109 -2.43 -8.62 1.85
N LEU A 110 -3.08 -7.57 1.34
CA LEU A 110 -3.92 -6.68 2.14
C LEU A 110 -5.30 -7.31 2.45
N ALA A 111 -5.83 -8.12 1.53
CA ALA A 111 -7.09 -8.80 1.74
C ALA A 111 -6.96 -9.92 2.78
N ASN A 112 -7.81 -9.92 3.81
CA ASN A 112 -8.03 -11.11 4.65
C ASN A 112 -8.82 -12.16 3.84
N SER A 113 -8.12 -12.81 2.91
CA SER A 113 -8.69 -13.67 1.87
C SER A 113 -8.25 -15.13 1.98
N GLY A 114 -7.44 -15.46 3.00
CA GLY A 114 -6.88 -16.78 3.24
C GLY A 114 -6.83 -17.12 4.74
N PRO A 115 -6.14 -18.21 5.12
CA PRO A 115 -6.06 -18.64 6.51
C PRO A 115 -5.05 -17.83 7.35
N TYR A 116 -4.75 -16.58 6.98
CA TYR A 116 -3.75 -15.73 7.61
C TYR A 116 -4.31 -14.33 7.82
N ALA A 117 -3.86 -13.66 8.89
CA ALA A 117 -4.25 -12.27 9.12
C ALA A 117 -3.75 -11.34 8.00
N THR A 118 -4.46 -10.23 7.77
CA THR A 118 -4.02 -9.15 6.86
C THR A 118 -2.56 -8.78 7.09
N ILE A 119 -1.80 -8.77 5.99
CA ILE A 119 -0.40 -8.33 6.01
C ILE A 119 -0.39 -6.81 5.95
N THR A 120 0.17 -6.16 6.97
CA THR A 120 0.30 -4.69 6.98
C THR A 120 1.42 -4.23 6.06
N CYS A 121 1.34 -3.00 5.53
CA CYS A 121 2.37 -2.41 4.66
C CYS A 121 3.80 -2.53 5.24
N GLN A 122 3.90 -2.35 6.57
CA GLN A 122 5.16 -2.38 7.32
C GLN A 122 5.90 -3.72 7.26
N ALA A 123 5.20 -4.81 6.93
CA ALA A 123 5.83 -6.13 6.79
C ALA A 123 6.86 -6.17 5.64
N CYS A 124 6.70 -5.29 4.63
CA CYS A 124 7.51 -5.30 3.41
C CYS A 124 8.35 -4.03 3.25
N HIS A 125 7.74 -2.87 3.48
CA HIS A 125 8.36 -1.58 3.22
C HIS A 125 8.05 -0.58 4.32
N THR A 126 8.85 0.48 4.38
CA THR A 126 8.59 1.55 5.35
C THR A 126 7.29 2.27 4.95
N GLN A 127 6.32 2.31 5.87
CA GLN A 127 5.09 3.08 5.68
C GLN A 127 5.27 4.48 6.27
N PRO A 128 5.26 5.55 5.45
CA PRO A 128 5.33 6.90 5.97
C PRO A 128 4.02 7.30 6.66
N THR A 129 4.11 8.15 7.67
CA THR A 129 2.94 8.70 8.39
C THR A 129 2.35 9.93 7.70
N THR A 130 3.12 10.59 6.85
CA THR A 130 2.73 11.76 6.05
C THR A 130 3.42 11.68 4.69
N PRO A 131 2.84 12.23 3.60
CA PRO A 131 3.47 12.21 2.29
C PRO A 131 4.87 12.81 2.29
N GLU A 132 5.10 13.90 3.04
CA GLU A 132 6.36 14.64 3.08
C GLU A 132 7.41 14.04 4.02
N GLN A 133 7.13 12.90 4.67
CA GLN A 133 8.09 12.24 5.55
C GLN A 133 9.40 11.98 4.79
N ALA A 134 10.51 12.48 5.33
CA ALA A 134 11.82 12.31 4.73
C ALA A 134 12.12 10.82 4.45
N GLY A 135 12.56 10.51 3.23
CA GLY A 135 12.78 9.13 2.79
C GLY A 135 11.56 8.46 2.16
N HIS A 136 10.50 9.22 1.86
CA HIS A 136 9.42 8.79 0.95
C HIS A 136 9.72 9.34 -0.45
N TYR A 137 8.81 10.11 -1.07
CA TYR A 137 9.06 10.66 -2.42
C TYR A 137 10.20 11.71 -2.46
N ASN A 138 10.60 12.25 -1.32
CA ASN A 138 11.57 13.32 -1.17
C ASN A 138 12.95 12.79 -0.77
N ASP A 139 13.47 11.86 -1.55
CA ASP A 139 14.71 11.15 -1.24
C ASP A 139 15.66 11.04 -2.45
N SER A 140 16.66 10.15 -2.35
CA SER A 140 17.63 9.91 -3.43
C SER A 140 17.22 8.82 -4.42
N THR A 141 16.12 8.13 -4.18
CA THR A 141 15.58 6.99 -4.97
C THR A 141 14.12 7.23 -5.37
N PRO A 142 13.79 8.39 -5.97
CA PRO A 142 12.42 8.76 -6.29
C PRO A 142 11.77 7.78 -7.27
N GLY A 143 10.57 7.31 -6.92
CA GLY A 143 9.82 6.32 -7.71
C GLY A 143 10.26 4.88 -7.49
N THR A 144 11.21 4.63 -6.59
CA THR A 144 11.55 3.30 -6.08
C THR A 144 10.83 3.07 -4.76
N ILE A 145 10.60 1.79 -4.42
CA ILE A 145 10.06 1.39 -3.12
C ILE A 145 11.19 1.10 -2.13
N GLU A 146 11.15 1.75 -0.97
CA GLU A 146 12.10 1.52 0.12
C GLU A 146 11.71 0.28 0.94
N MET A 147 12.26 -0.86 0.52
CA MET A 147 12.05 -2.13 1.20
C MET A 147 12.74 -2.17 2.56
N ASN A 148 11.97 -2.56 3.58
CA ASN A 148 12.42 -2.73 4.95
C ASN A 148 11.54 -3.78 5.59
N PHE A 149 11.84 -5.04 5.27
CA PHE A 149 11.04 -6.17 5.74
C PHE A 149 11.06 -6.26 7.26
N SER A 150 9.89 -6.55 7.84
CA SER A 150 9.72 -6.78 9.26
C SER A 150 8.91 -8.05 9.49
N ASP A 151 8.63 -8.37 10.76
CA ASP A 151 7.73 -9.46 11.07
C ASP A 151 6.34 -9.24 10.43
N PRO A 152 5.69 -10.31 9.94
CA PRO A 152 6.12 -11.70 10.00
C PRO A 152 7.10 -12.13 8.90
N ALA A 153 7.43 -11.28 7.91
CA ALA A 153 8.27 -11.68 6.77
C ALA A 153 9.67 -12.17 7.18
N THR A 154 10.23 -11.62 8.26
CA THR A 154 11.54 -11.99 8.83
C THR A 154 11.49 -13.11 9.86
N ALA A 155 10.30 -13.63 10.17
CA ALA A 155 10.15 -14.61 11.23
C ALA A 155 10.93 -15.90 10.96
N GLY A 156 11.31 -16.63 12.01
CA GLY A 156 12.09 -17.87 11.86
C GLY A 156 13.53 -17.69 11.39
N GLY A 157 14.05 -16.45 11.37
CA GLY A 157 15.43 -16.14 10.93
C GLY A 157 15.57 -16.10 9.40
N PHE A 158 14.45 -15.96 8.69
CA PHE A 158 14.44 -15.66 7.27
C PHE A 158 14.96 -14.23 7.05
N GLU A 159 15.67 -14.04 5.93
CA GLU A 159 16.28 -12.76 5.54
C GLU A 159 15.68 -12.36 4.18
N PRO A 160 14.47 -11.74 4.18
CA PRO A 160 13.74 -11.47 2.96
C PRO A 160 14.46 -10.44 2.09
N GLU A 161 14.40 -10.64 0.78
CA GLU A 161 14.97 -9.73 -0.20
C GLU A 161 13.95 -9.39 -1.29
N TRP A 162 14.07 -8.16 -1.81
CA TRP A 162 13.34 -7.68 -2.98
C TRP A 162 14.32 -7.41 -4.11
N ASN A 163 14.02 -7.94 -5.28
CA ASN A 163 14.71 -7.60 -6.51
C ASN A 163 13.80 -6.72 -7.37
N ASP A 164 14.14 -5.43 -7.45
CA ASP A 164 13.40 -4.45 -8.23
C ASP A 164 13.43 -4.71 -9.74
N GLU A 165 14.54 -5.25 -10.26
CA GLU A 165 14.71 -5.52 -11.69
C GLU A 165 13.80 -6.65 -12.19
N THR A 166 13.50 -7.63 -11.32
CA THR A 166 12.70 -8.81 -11.67
C THR A 166 11.31 -8.81 -11.02
N SER A 167 11.05 -7.85 -10.15
CA SER A 167 9.85 -7.77 -9.29
C SER A 167 9.66 -9.05 -8.49
N THR A 168 10.71 -9.51 -7.80
CA THR A 168 10.72 -10.83 -7.12
C THR A 168 11.05 -10.69 -5.65
N CYS A 169 10.25 -11.34 -4.81
CA CYS A 169 10.56 -11.54 -3.40
C CYS A 169 11.29 -12.88 -3.22
N SER A 170 12.31 -12.94 -2.40
CA SER A 170 13.02 -14.18 -2.04
C SER A 170 13.25 -14.25 -0.55
N ASN A 171 13.52 -15.47 -0.03
CA ASN A 171 13.84 -15.69 1.38
C ASN A 171 12.80 -15.13 2.38
N VAL A 172 11.53 -15.00 1.98
CA VAL A 172 10.44 -14.55 2.85
C VAL A 172 9.91 -15.71 3.69
N TYR A 173 9.70 -15.49 5.00
CA TYR A 173 9.10 -16.49 5.91
C TYR A 173 7.78 -17.06 5.39
N CYS A 174 6.84 -16.20 4.99
CA CYS A 174 5.50 -16.59 4.55
C CYS A 174 5.51 -17.46 3.28
N HIS A 175 6.55 -17.32 2.45
CA HIS A 175 6.75 -18.13 1.24
C HIS A 175 7.77 -19.26 1.45
N PHE A 176 8.19 -19.50 2.70
CA PHE A 176 9.14 -20.54 3.08
C PHE A 176 10.45 -20.47 2.29
N GLY A 177 10.86 -19.25 1.96
CA GLY A 177 12.07 -18.95 1.21
C GLY A 177 12.02 -19.26 -0.28
N ASN A 178 10.85 -19.61 -0.83
CA ASN A 178 10.67 -19.70 -2.27
C ASN A 178 10.68 -18.31 -2.90
N ASP A 179 11.22 -18.23 -4.12
CA ASP A 179 11.20 -17.02 -4.94
C ASP A 179 9.78 -16.83 -5.52
N MET A 180 9.21 -15.65 -5.33
CA MET A 180 7.86 -15.30 -5.76
C MET A 180 7.87 -14.07 -6.66
N ASP A 181 7.28 -14.19 -7.85
CA ASP A 181 7.08 -13.05 -8.76
C ASP A 181 5.88 -12.23 -8.30
N TRP A 182 6.12 -10.98 -7.89
CA TRP A 182 5.12 -10.05 -7.35
C TRP A 182 4.02 -9.69 -8.33
N ARG A 183 4.29 -9.83 -9.64
CA ARG A 183 3.31 -9.53 -10.69
C ARG A 183 2.26 -10.64 -10.83
N LEU A 184 2.52 -11.83 -10.26
CA LEU A 184 1.59 -12.94 -10.30
C LEU A 184 0.52 -12.82 -9.22
N ARG A 185 -0.74 -12.93 -9.65
CA ARG A 185 -1.92 -12.97 -8.78
C ARG A 185 -2.52 -14.37 -8.73
N ASN A 186 -3.33 -14.62 -7.70
CA ASN A 186 -4.11 -15.86 -7.57
C ASN A 186 -3.26 -17.14 -7.63
N VAL A 187 -2.07 -17.11 -7.03
CA VAL A 187 -1.29 -18.32 -6.83
C VAL A 187 -1.96 -19.11 -5.71
N GLU A 188 -2.44 -20.31 -6.04
CA GLU A 188 -3.01 -21.21 -5.04
C GLU A 188 -1.90 -21.85 -4.22
N PHE A 189 -2.01 -21.73 -2.90
CA PHE A 189 -1.17 -22.48 -1.95
C PHE A 189 -2.01 -23.59 -1.33
N THR A 190 -1.42 -24.78 -1.25
CA THR A 190 -1.96 -25.88 -0.44
C THR A 190 -1.28 -25.89 0.92
N CYS A 191 -1.86 -26.56 1.91
CA CYS A 191 -1.23 -26.73 3.24
C CYS A 191 0.21 -27.26 3.14
N GLU A 192 0.44 -28.18 2.19
CA GLU A 192 1.74 -28.81 1.93
C GLU A 192 2.75 -27.91 1.21
N SER A 193 2.29 -26.77 0.67
CA SER A 193 3.16 -25.79 0.00
C SER A 193 4.04 -25.03 1.01
N CYS A 194 3.66 -25.04 2.28
CA CYS A 194 4.26 -24.26 3.35
C CYS A 194 4.97 -25.15 4.37
N HIS A 195 4.28 -26.19 4.86
CA HIS A 195 4.83 -27.11 5.84
C HIS A 195 4.48 -28.54 5.49
N THR A 196 5.23 -29.50 6.04
CA THR A 196 4.83 -30.89 5.92
C THR A 196 3.54 -31.12 6.69
N TYR A 197 2.66 -31.94 6.12
CA TYR A 197 1.38 -32.27 6.73
C TYR A 197 1.19 -33.80 6.74
N PRO A 198 1.22 -34.47 7.90
CA PRO A 198 1.54 -33.95 9.24
C PRO A 198 3.00 -33.45 9.36
N PRO A 199 3.32 -32.64 10.39
CA PRO A 199 4.69 -32.23 10.67
C PRO A 199 5.62 -33.43 10.86
N GLY A 200 6.88 -33.31 10.43
CA GLY A 200 7.90 -34.32 10.68
C GLY A 200 8.41 -34.35 12.14
N GLY A 201 9.45 -35.13 12.39
CA GLY A 201 10.11 -35.20 13.71
C GLY A 201 9.34 -36.07 14.71
N ASP A 202 9.22 -35.59 15.95
CA ASP A 202 8.53 -36.29 17.04
C ASP A 202 7.01 -36.03 17.06
N HIS A 203 6.45 -35.47 15.98
CA HIS A 203 5.00 -35.26 15.87
C HIS A 203 4.26 -36.61 15.90
N LEU A 204 3.23 -36.70 16.73
CA LEU A 204 2.44 -37.92 16.85
C LEU A 204 1.65 -38.16 15.55
N PRO A 205 1.52 -39.41 15.08
CA PRO A 205 0.71 -39.74 13.91
C PRO A 205 -0.78 -39.75 14.28
N VAL A 206 -1.34 -38.57 14.54
CA VAL A 206 -2.75 -38.35 14.86
C VAL A 206 -3.33 -37.30 13.92
N ASP A 207 -4.59 -37.53 13.54
CA ASP A 207 -5.28 -36.71 12.53
C ASP A 207 -6.12 -35.59 13.17
N ASN A 208 -6.35 -35.65 14.50
CA ASN A 208 -7.13 -34.67 15.24
C ASN A 208 -6.22 -33.54 15.77
N CYS A 209 -5.93 -32.56 14.92
CA CYS A 209 -5.00 -31.47 15.19
C CYS A 209 -5.46 -30.56 16.35
N VAL A 210 -6.78 -30.36 16.51
CA VAL A 210 -7.37 -29.51 17.57
C VAL A 210 -7.02 -30.00 18.97
N LEU A 211 -6.65 -31.28 19.17
CA LEU A 211 -6.21 -31.77 20.49
C LEU A 211 -5.01 -31.01 21.07
N CYS A 212 -4.08 -30.58 20.22
CA CYS A 212 -2.86 -29.88 20.63
C CYS A 212 -2.87 -28.40 20.19
N HIS A 213 -3.45 -28.12 19.02
CA HIS A 213 -3.42 -26.82 18.34
C HIS A 213 -4.73 -26.04 18.47
N TYR A 214 -5.55 -26.29 19.50
CA TYR A 214 -6.90 -25.69 19.68
C TYR A 214 -6.97 -24.16 19.70
N THR A 215 -5.83 -23.47 19.83
CA THR A 215 -5.77 -22.01 19.78
C THR A 215 -5.82 -21.46 18.36
N VAL A 216 -5.36 -22.24 17.37
CA VAL A 216 -5.25 -21.84 15.96
C VAL A 216 -6.10 -22.72 15.04
N VAL A 217 -6.26 -24.00 15.38
CA VAL A 217 -7.07 -24.97 14.66
C VAL A 217 -8.40 -25.17 15.38
N GLY A 218 -9.51 -25.03 14.64
CA GLY A 218 -10.85 -25.37 15.08
C GLY A 218 -11.14 -26.87 15.03
N PRO A 219 -12.28 -27.32 15.59
CA PRO A 219 -12.77 -28.66 15.28
C PRO A 219 -12.96 -28.78 13.77
N ASP A 220 -12.58 -29.92 13.18
CA ASP A 220 -12.71 -30.20 11.75
C ASP A 220 -14.09 -29.74 11.27
N GLY A 221 -14.09 -28.81 10.31
CA GLY A 221 -15.32 -28.29 9.74
C GLY A 221 -16.11 -29.41 9.06
N ASP A 222 -17.41 -29.27 9.00
CA ASP A 222 -18.34 -30.17 8.30
C ASP A 222 -18.24 -30.10 6.76
N ASP A 223 -17.19 -29.45 6.24
CA ASP A 223 -16.86 -29.39 4.82
C ASP A 223 -15.80 -30.46 4.48
N GLU A 224 -16.20 -31.44 3.67
CA GLU A 224 -15.37 -32.59 3.26
C GLU A 224 -14.09 -32.18 2.53
N ASP A 225 -13.99 -30.91 2.09
CA ASP A 225 -12.83 -30.34 1.40
C ASP A 225 -11.86 -29.59 2.35
N THR A 226 -12.19 -29.40 3.63
CA THR A 226 -11.34 -28.66 4.60
C THR A 226 -11.00 -29.53 5.80
N PHE A 227 -9.87 -30.23 5.72
CA PHE A 227 -9.39 -31.13 6.79
C PHE A 227 -9.00 -30.36 8.07
N VAL A 228 -8.69 -29.07 7.98
CA VAL A 228 -8.32 -28.20 9.11
C VAL A 228 -8.97 -26.83 8.95
N ASP A 229 -9.77 -26.40 9.91
CA ASP A 229 -10.29 -25.03 9.99
C ASP A 229 -9.34 -24.15 10.82
N ILE A 230 -8.90 -23.01 10.26
CA ILE A 230 -8.06 -22.05 10.97
C ILE A 230 -8.95 -21.00 11.61
N VAL A 231 -9.20 -21.16 12.91
CA VAL A 231 -10.14 -20.31 13.69
C VAL A 231 -9.49 -19.05 14.25
N ALA A 232 -8.16 -18.96 14.21
CA ALA A 232 -7.39 -17.79 14.59
C ALA A 232 -6.30 -17.52 13.55
N ASP A 233 -6.70 -16.91 12.45
CA ASP A 233 -5.86 -16.45 11.34
C ASP A 233 -4.63 -15.64 11.79
N HIS A 234 -4.75 -14.79 12.79
CA HIS A 234 -3.64 -14.01 13.38
C HIS A 234 -2.60 -14.85 14.13
N LEU A 235 -2.90 -16.12 14.40
CA LEU A 235 -1.96 -17.10 14.96
C LEU A 235 -1.39 -18.03 13.88
N HIS A 236 -1.94 -18.03 12.67
CA HIS A 236 -1.45 -18.83 11.56
C HIS A 236 -0.58 -17.95 10.65
N ILE A 237 0.67 -18.38 10.39
CA ILE A 237 1.70 -17.60 9.68
C ILE A 237 2.12 -16.34 10.46
N ASN A 238 2.34 -16.48 11.78
CA ASN A 238 2.83 -15.42 12.66
C ASN A 238 4.28 -15.62 13.15
N GLY A 239 5.01 -16.60 12.61
CA GLY A 239 6.37 -16.90 13.04
C GLY A 239 6.50 -17.81 14.25
N ILE A 240 5.38 -18.20 14.89
CA ILE A 240 5.36 -18.93 16.16
C ILE A 240 4.58 -20.23 15.97
N VAL A 241 5.14 -21.34 16.49
CA VAL A 241 4.41 -22.60 16.59
C VAL A 241 3.51 -22.54 17.82
N ASN A 242 2.21 -22.36 17.60
CA ASN A 242 1.23 -22.25 18.68
C ASN A 242 0.78 -23.65 19.13
N VAL A 243 1.14 -24.04 20.34
CA VAL A 243 0.80 -25.32 20.99
C VAL A 243 0.45 -25.05 22.45
N TYR A 244 -0.64 -25.66 22.95
CA TYR A 244 -1.03 -25.61 24.36
C TYR A 244 -0.91 -24.22 25.04
N GLY A 245 -1.76 -23.27 24.65
CA GLY A 245 -1.95 -22.03 25.42
C GLY A 245 -0.84 -20.99 25.31
N ASN A 246 0.00 -21.06 24.27
CA ASN A 246 0.70 -19.90 23.70
C ASN A 246 0.55 -19.94 22.19
#